data_AF-A0A140NPK2-F1
#
_entry.id   AF-A0A140NPK2-F1
#
_cell.length_a   1.000
_cell.length_b   1.000
_cell.length_c   1.000
_cell.angle_alpha   90.00
_cell.angle_beta   90.00
_cell.angle_gamma   90.00
#
_symmetry.space_group_name_H-M   'P 1'
#
loop_
_entity.id
_entity.type
_entity.pdbx_description
1 polymer ?
#
loop_
_entity_poly.entity_id
_entity_poly.type
_entity_poly.pdbx_seq_one_letter_code
_entity_poly.pdbx_strand_id
1 'polypeptide(L)'
;MLPTNRKYDRMAMRLSALITRLMAGESLVLSCLAQEFNVSERTLQRDLRERLAYLGVEGRQGCYRLPINTLKAYRDKDVLTFVKQIGMTRLFPGLDSRLLGLLLTQQPHAPYLIWHHAHQTSAEHAEHFYQLVYAIIGYQHITLLTAERRFHPLCLIN
;
A
#
# COMPACT_ATOMS: atom_id res chain seq x y z
N MET A 1 -28.14 14.67 -16.34
CA MET A 1 -27.23 15.00 -15.22
C MET A 1 -27.90 14.59 -13.93
N LEU A 2 -27.41 13.55 -13.26
CA LEU A 2 -27.95 13.14 -11.96
C LEU A 2 -27.53 14.17 -10.89
N PRO A 3 -28.44 14.60 -9.99
CA PRO A 3 -28.08 15.51 -8.93
C PRO A 3 -27.16 14.77 -7.95
N THR A 4 -25.86 15.05 -8.00
CA THR A 4 -24.95 14.65 -6.93
C THR A 4 -25.38 15.41 -5.69
N ASN A 5 -26.01 14.69 -4.78
CA ASN A 5 -26.51 15.23 -3.54
C ASN A 5 -25.29 15.59 -2.68
N ARG A 6 -24.84 16.85 -2.78
CA ARG A 6 -23.62 17.44 -2.20
C ARG A 6 -23.31 17.01 -0.75
N LYS A 7 -24.32 16.59 0.01
CA LYS A 7 -24.18 16.06 1.37
C LYS A 7 -23.52 14.68 1.42
N TYR A 8 -23.85 13.79 0.48
CA TYR A 8 -23.22 12.47 0.36
C TYR A 8 -21.76 12.60 -0.07
N ASP A 9 -21.46 13.52 -1.00
CA ASP A 9 -20.08 13.80 -1.42
C ASP A 9 -19.22 14.27 -0.22
N ARG A 10 -19.75 15.16 0.63
CA ARG A 10 -19.04 15.61 1.85
C ARG A 10 -18.81 14.48 2.84
N MET A 11 -19.76 13.56 3.02
CA MET A 11 -19.58 12.40 3.90
C MET A 11 -18.55 11.44 3.32
N ALA A 12 -18.61 11.14 2.02
CA ALA A 12 -17.67 10.26 1.35
C ALA A 12 -16.24 10.80 1.43
N MET A 13 -16.05 12.10 1.15
CA MET A 13 -14.75 12.77 1.27
C MET A 13 -14.23 12.77 2.71
N ARG A 14 -15.10 12.94 3.71
CA ARG A 14 -14.71 12.85 5.12
C ARG A 14 -14.29 11.44 5.49
N LEU A 15 -15.08 10.42 5.11
CA LEU A 15 -14.76 9.03 5.39
C LEU A 15 -13.45 8.61 4.72
N SER A 16 -13.22 8.99 3.46
CA SER A 16 -11.96 8.70 2.77
C SER A 16 -10.76 9.35 3.47
N ALA A 17 -10.87 10.61 3.87
CA ALA A 17 -9.82 11.29 4.62
C ALA A 17 -9.54 10.62 5.98
N LEU A 18 -10.58 10.24 6.73
CA LEU A 18 -10.43 9.52 8.01
C LEU A 18 -9.74 8.17 7.79
N ILE A 19 -10.13 7.41 6.75
CA ILE A 19 -9.51 6.12 6.41
C ILE A 19 -8.03 6.31 6.07
N THR A 20 -7.68 7.26 5.21
CA THR A 20 -6.29 7.51 4.82
C THR A 20 -5.41 7.81 6.03
N ARG A 21 -5.86 8.68 6.94
CA ARG A 21 -5.13 9.01 8.17
C ARG A 21 -5.02 7.81 9.12
N LEU A 22 -6.09 7.05 9.29
CA LEU A 22 -6.06 5.81 10.08
C LEU A 22 -5.05 4.81 9.52
N MET A 23 -5.03 4.59 8.20
CA MET A 23 -4.09 3.69 7.53
C MET A 23 -2.64 4.19 7.59
N ALA A 24 -2.42 5.50 7.68
CA ALA A 24 -1.11 6.10 7.95
C ALA A 24 -0.64 5.90 9.41
N GLY A 25 -1.53 5.42 10.30
CA GLY A 25 -1.24 5.22 11.71
C GLY A 25 -1.48 6.44 12.60
N GLU A 26 -2.18 7.46 12.08
CA GLU A 26 -2.50 8.66 12.84
C GLU A 26 -3.49 8.39 13.97
N SER A 27 -3.41 9.24 15.00
CA SER A 27 -4.37 9.32 16.09
C SER A 27 -5.34 10.47 15.85
N LEU A 28 -6.60 10.14 15.58
CA LEU A 28 -7.67 11.04 15.19
C LEU A 28 -8.33 11.67 16.42
N VAL A 29 -8.04 12.94 16.69
CA VAL A 29 -8.66 13.72 17.77
C VAL A 29 -9.97 14.34 17.30
N LEU A 30 -11.09 13.95 17.92
CA LEU A 30 -12.43 14.34 17.49
C LEU A 30 -12.65 15.84 17.43
N SER A 31 -12.19 16.59 18.44
CA SER A 31 -12.41 18.03 18.55
C SER A 31 -11.72 18.80 17.40
N CYS A 32 -10.49 18.43 17.06
CA CYS A 32 -9.75 18.99 15.93
C CYS A 32 -10.45 18.65 14.60
N LEU A 33 -10.84 17.39 14.42
CA LEU A 33 -11.51 16.93 13.20
C LEU A 33 -12.89 17.56 13.03
N ALA A 34 -13.61 17.82 14.13
CA ALA A 34 -14.93 18.46 14.10
C ALA A 34 -14.83 19.88 13.50
N GLN A 35 -13.78 20.61 13.89
CA GLN A 35 -13.47 21.92 13.32
C GLN A 35 -13.04 21.80 11.84
N GLU A 36 -12.13 20.89 11.52
CA GLU A 36 -11.61 20.68 10.16
C GLU A 36 -12.72 20.33 9.15
N PHE A 37 -13.60 19.39 9.51
CA PHE A 37 -14.68 18.96 8.63
C PHE A 37 -15.96 19.78 8.77
N ASN A 38 -15.98 20.77 9.67
CA ASN A 38 -17.15 21.57 10.02
C ASN A 38 -18.39 20.71 10.31
N VAL A 39 -18.24 19.74 11.23
CA VAL A 39 -19.28 18.84 11.70
C VAL A 39 -19.23 18.68 13.21
N SER A 40 -20.30 18.16 13.82
CA SER A 40 -20.29 17.84 15.24
C SER A 40 -19.43 16.62 15.55
N GLU A 41 -18.87 16.56 16.76
CA GLU A 41 -18.17 15.36 17.25
C GLU A 41 -19.07 14.12 17.20
N ARG A 42 -20.38 14.27 17.44
CA ARG A 42 -21.37 13.18 17.29
C ARG A 42 -21.40 12.61 15.87
N THR A 43 -21.22 13.46 14.84
CA THR A 43 -21.17 13.01 13.45
C THR A 43 -19.92 12.17 13.20
N LEU A 44 -18.77 12.61 13.70
CA LEU A 44 -17.51 11.88 13.59
C LEU A 44 -17.50 10.58 14.39
N GLN A 45 -18.07 10.59 15.60
CA GLN A 45 -18.27 9.37 16.38
C GLN A 45 -19.07 8.33 15.60
N ARG A 46 -20.14 8.77 14.92
CA ARG A 46 -20.95 7.89 14.06
C ARG A 46 -20.15 7.37 12.87
N ASP A 47 -19.32 8.20 12.25
CA ASP A 47 -18.45 7.75 11.17
C ASP A 47 -17.45 6.69 11.65
N LEU A 48 -16.79 6.92 12.78
CA LEU A 48 -15.74 6.03 13.28
C LEU A 48 -16.30 4.74 13.88
N ARG A 49 -17.37 4.83 14.68
CA ARG A 49 -17.90 3.69 15.44
C ARG A 49 -18.94 2.86 14.72
N GLU A 50 -19.66 3.43 13.76
CA GLU A 50 -20.69 2.70 13.00
C GLU A 50 -20.20 2.44 11.57
N ARG A 51 -19.80 3.49 10.85
CA ARG A 51 -19.44 3.33 9.42
C ARG A 51 -18.09 2.68 9.21
N LEU A 52 -17.12 2.96 10.07
CA LEU A 52 -15.76 2.42 10.00
C LEU A 52 -15.52 1.31 11.03
N ALA A 53 -16.58 0.79 11.66
CA ALA A 53 -16.50 -0.24 12.69
C ALA A 53 -15.72 -1.49 12.23
N TYR A 54 -15.88 -1.86 10.95
CA TYR A 54 -15.26 -3.02 10.34
C TYR A 54 -13.73 -2.92 10.23
N LEU A 55 -13.16 -1.72 10.33
CA LEU A 55 -11.71 -1.53 10.34
C LEU A 55 -11.09 -1.83 11.71
N GLY A 56 -11.90 -2.02 12.76
CA GLY A 56 -11.41 -2.25 14.12
C GLY A 56 -10.81 -0.99 14.76
N VAL A 57 -11.36 0.19 14.47
CA VAL A 57 -10.91 1.45 15.06
C VAL A 57 -11.16 1.45 16.58
N GLU A 58 -10.12 1.71 17.36
CA GLU A 58 -10.21 1.83 18.81
C GLU A 58 -10.29 3.31 19.21
N GLY A 59 -11.19 3.64 20.13
CA GLY A 59 -11.40 5.01 20.61
C GLY A 59 -11.24 5.13 22.12
N ARG A 60 -10.39 6.05 22.59
CA ARG A 60 -10.22 6.39 24.01
C ARG A 60 -10.20 7.91 24.18
N GLN A 61 -11.04 8.44 25.08
CA GLN A 61 -11.10 9.87 25.44
C GLN A 61 -11.19 10.83 24.23
N GLY A 62 -12.01 10.49 23.24
CA GLY A 62 -12.17 11.33 22.04
C GLY A 62 -11.03 11.24 21.02
N CYS A 63 -10.08 10.33 21.22
CA CYS A 63 -9.02 10.02 20.27
C CYS A 63 -9.23 8.61 19.69
N TYR A 64 -9.13 8.47 18.37
CA TYR A 64 -9.38 7.22 17.65
C TYR A 64 -8.19 6.82 16.80
N ARG A 65 -7.83 5.53 16.77
CA ARG A 65 -6.73 5.03 15.95
C ARG A 65 -6.97 3.59 15.53
N LEU A 66 -6.25 3.13 14.50
CA LEU A 66 -6.15 1.70 14.25
C LEU A 66 -5.15 1.05 15.21
N PRO A 67 -5.44 -0.16 15.72
CA PRO A 67 -4.47 -0.94 16.46
C PRO A 67 -3.23 -1.18 15.60
N ILE A 68 -2.05 -1.11 16.23
CA ILE A 68 -0.77 -1.36 15.55
C ILE A 68 -0.77 -2.74 14.87
N ASN A 69 -1.37 -3.74 15.50
CA ASN A 69 -1.49 -5.08 14.95
C ASN A 69 -2.34 -5.14 13.68
N THR A 70 -3.41 -4.36 13.61
CA THR A 70 -4.27 -4.25 12.41
C THR A 70 -3.50 -3.62 11.26
N LEU A 71 -2.79 -2.52 11.52
CA LEU A 71 -1.93 -1.86 10.52
C LEU A 71 -0.80 -2.78 10.04
N LYS A 72 -0.19 -3.52 10.97
CA LYS A 72 0.84 -4.51 10.66
C LYS A 72 0.28 -5.61 9.77
N ALA A 73 -0.90 -6.15 10.05
CA ALA A 73 -1.51 -7.20 9.24
C ALA A 73 -1.76 -6.76 7.78
N TYR A 74 -2.21 -5.51 7.55
CA TYR A 74 -2.35 -4.97 6.20
C TYR A 74 -1.01 -4.88 5.49
N ARG A 75 0.01 -4.28 6.13
CA ARG A 75 1.36 -4.20 5.56
C ARG A 75 1.97 -5.57 5.29
N ASP A 76 1.79 -6.50 6.22
CA ASP A 76 2.32 -7.85 6.10
C ASP A 76 1.73 -8.54 4.87
N LYS A 77 0.41 -8.41 4.67
CA LYS A 77 -0.27 -8.95 3.48
C LYS A 77 0.30 -8.37 2.19
N ASP A 78 0.51 -7.05 2.13
CA ASP A 78 1.03 -6.39 0.92
C ASP A 78 2.44 -6.90 0.57
N VAL A 79 3.32 -7.05 1.56
CA VAL A 79 4.67 -7.60 1.33
C VAL A 79 4.64 -9.07 0.94
N LEU A 80 3.78 -9.88 1.58
CA LEU A 80 3.59 -11.29 1.20
C LEU A 80 3.07 -11.42 -0.23
N THR A 81 2.13 -10.56 -0.64
CA THR A 81 1.64 -10.49 -2.02
C THR A 81 2.75 -10.10 -2.98
N PHE A 82 3.56 -9.10 -2.64
CA PHE A 82 4.70 -8.68 -3.46
C PHE A 82 5.68 -9.83 -3.69
N VAL A 83 6.16 -10.49 -2.62
CA VAL A 83 7.10 -11.63 -2.71
C VAL A 83 6.55 -12.76 -3.59
N LYS A 84 5.23 -13.00 -3.53
CA LYS A 84 4.55 -13.97 -4.39
C LYS A 84 4.53 -13.54 -5.85
N GLN A 85 4.21 -12.27 -6.14
CA GLN A 85 4.11 -11.76 -7.50
C GLN A 85 5.46 -11.75 -8.22
N ILE A 86 6.55 -11.48 -7.52
CA ILE A 86 7.91 -11.49 -8.09
C ILE A 86 8.55 -12.89 -8.12
N GLY A 87 7.81 -13.94 -7.76
CA GLY A 87 8.29 -15.32 -7.79
C GLY A 87 9.33 -15.68 -6.72
N MET A 88 9.51 -14.84 -5.70
CA MET A 88 10.56 -14.98 -4.69
C MET A 88 10.14 -15.84 -3.49
N THR A 89 8.94 -16.45 -3.49
CA THR A 89 8.46 -17.31 -2.39
C THR A 89 9.39 -18.46 -2.06
N ARG A 90 10.11 -18.99 -3.05
CA ARG A 90 11.08 -20.08 -2.86
C ARG A 90 12.32 -19.68 -2.06
N LEU A 91 12.63 -18.38 -2.01
CA LEU A 91 13.78 -17.87 -1.24
C LEU A 91 13.47 -17.71 0.25
N PHE A 92 12.18 -17.73 0.62
CA PHE A 92 11.72 -17.54 1.98
C PHE A 92 10.87 -18.75 2.41
N PRO A 93 11.50 -19.88 2.77
CA PRO A 93 10.75 -21.07 3.19
C PRO A 93 9.88 -20.76 4.42
N GLY A 94 8.58 -21.02 4.31
CA GLY A 94 7.63 -20.74 5.39
C GLY A 94 7.34 -19.26 5.64
N LEU A 95 7.47 -18.39 4.62
CA LEU A 95 7.17 -16.96 4.73
C LEU A 95 5.74 -16.70 5.20
N ASP A 96 5.61 -16.31 6.47
CA ASP A 96 4.38 -15.91 7.14
C ASP A 96 4.57 -14.55 7.87
N SER A 97 3.51 -14.02 8.49
CA SER A 97 3.57 -12.76 9.24
C SER A 97 4.58 -12.78 10.40
N ARG A 98 4.94 -13.95 10.93
CA ARG A 98 5.95 -14.07 11.99
C ARG A 98 7.34 -13.86 11.42
N LEU A 99 7.70 -14.60 10.37
CA LEU A 99 8.98 -14.42 9.68
C LEU A 99 9.10 -13.00 9.15
N LEU A 100 8.04 -12.46 8.55
CA LEU A 100 8.05 -11.10 8.04
C LEU A 100 8.26 -10.06 9.14
N GLY A 101 7.64 -10.27 10.31
CA GLY A 101 7.90 -9.45 11.49
C GLY A 101 9.37 -9.44 11.90
N LEU A 102 10.06 -10.59 11.85
CA LEU A 102 11.49 -10.68 12.14
C LEU A 102 12.34 -9.95 11.09
N LEU A 103 11.99 -10.08 9.80
CA LEU A 103 12.72 -9.46 8.68
C LEU A 103 12.56 -7.93 8.61
N LEU A 104 11.38 -7.42 8.96
CA LEU A 104 11.06 -5.98 8.90
C LEU A 104 11.36 -5.23 10.21
N THR A 105 11.69 -5.94 11.29
CA THR A 105 12.13 -5.28 12.52
C THR A 105 13.48 -4.62 12.27
N GLN A 106 13.64 -3.35 12.67
CA GLN A 106 14.92 -2.68 12.57
C GLN A 106 15.96 -3.42 13.43
N GLN A 107 16.87 -4.11 12.76
CA GLN A 107 18.02 -4.79 13.35
C GLN A 107 19.29 -4.19 12.75
N PRO A 108 20.39 -4.10 13.53
CA PRO A 108 21.66 -3.53 13.03
C PRO A 108 22.26 -4.35 11.88
N HIS A 109 21.89 -5.63 11.76
CA HIS A 109 22.30 -6.50 10.67
C HIS A 109 21.09 -7.24 10.10
N ALA A 110 21.05 -7.37 8.77
CA ALA A 110 20.02 -8.16 8.11
C ALA A 110 20.13 -9.63 8.56
N PRO A 111 19.06 -10.25 9.09
CA PRO A 111 19.10 -11.62 9.58
C PRO A 111 19.29 -12.64 8.43
N TYR A 112 19.11 -12.21 7.19
CA TYR A 112 19.24 -13.02 6.00
C TYR A 112 19.83 -12.18 4.85
N LEU A 113 20.81 -12.72 4.13
CA LEU A 113 21.38 -12.12 2.93
C LEU A 113 21.11 -13.06 1.76
N ILE A 114 20.22 -12.65 0.85
CA ILE A 114 20.05 -13.34 -0.43
C ILE A 114 21.16 -12.85 -1.34
N TRP A 115 22.21 -13.67 -1.49
CA TRP A 115 23.26 -13.39 -2.45
C TRP A 115 22.75 -13.73 -3.86
N HIS A 116 22.32 -12.73 -4.60
CA HIS A 116 22.14 -12.86 -6.05
C HIS A 116 23.44 -12.45 -6.73
N HIS A 117 23.86 -13.16 -7.78
CA HIS A 117 24.87 -12.63 -8.71
C HIS A 117 24.26 -11.40 -9.37
N ALA A 118 24.41 -10.23 -8.76
CA ALA A 118 24.06 -8.99 -9.40
C ALA A 118 25.01 -8.85 -10.58
N HIS A 119 24.51 -9.11 -11.79
CA HIS A 119 24.98 -8.33 -12.92
C HIS A 119 24.94 -6.86 -12.51
N GLN A 120 25.88 -6.07 -13.00
CA GLN A 120 25.94 -4.62 -12.75
C GLN A 120 24.68 -3.96 -13.30
N THR A 121 23.55 -4.14 -12.64
CA THR A 121 22.29 -3.48 -12.96
C THR A 121 22.44 -2.10 -12.36
N SER A 122 23.12 -1.23 -13.10
CA SER A 122 23.22 0.17 -12.76
C SER A 122 21.82 0.76 -12.67
N ALA A 123 21.61 1.65 -11.70
CA ALA A 123 20.40 2.46 -11.59
C ALA A 123 20.09 3.22 -12.91
N GLU A 124 21.08 3.37 -13.80
CA GLU A 124 20.97 3.90 -15.15
C GLU A 124 19.87 3.25 -16.01
N HIS A 125 19.46 2.01 -15.74
CA HIS A 125 18.43 1.32 -16.52
C HIS A 125 17.06 1.24 -15.82
N ALA A 126 16.88 1.89 -14.67
CA ALA A 126 15.62 1.84 -13.92
C ALA A 126 14.42 2.30 -14.75
N GLU A 127 14.55 3.39 -15.52
CA GLU A 127 13.48 3.90 -16.39
C GLU A 127 13.08 2.91 -17.48
N HIS A 128 14.04 2.25 -18.12
CA HIS A 128 13.77 1.22 -19.11
C HIS A 128 13.03 0.03 -18.48
N PHE A 129 13.41 -0.35 -17.25
CA PHE A 129 12.70 -1.40 -16.51
C PHE A 129 11.24 -1.01 -16.22
N TYR A 130 10.98 0.25 -15.82
CA TYR A 130 9.60 0.73 -15.64
C TYR A 130 8.79 0.70 -16.94
N GLN A 131 9.38 1.14 -18.06
CA GLN A 131 8.73 1.09 -19.37
C GLN A 131 8.32 -0.35 -19.75
N LEU A 132 9.20 -1.32 -19.49
CA LEU A 132 8.91 -2.74 -19.69
C LEU A 132 7.74 -3.22 -18.83
N VAL A 133 7.74 -2.88 -17.53
CA VAL A 133 6.66 -3.25 -16.61
C VAL A 133 5.32 -2.68 -17.07
N TYR A 134 5.27 -1.39 -17.43
CA TYR A 134 4.04 -0.77 -17.92
C TYR A 134 3.56 -1.40 -19.24
N ALA A 135 4.47 -1.75 -20.14
CA ALA A 135 4.12 -2.41 -21.38
C ALA A 135 3.54 -3.82 -21.15
N ILE A 136 4.12 -4.60 -20.23
CA ILE A 136 3.60 -5.93 -19.84
C ILE A 136 2.18 -5.79 -19.28
N ILE A 137 1.98 -4.89 -18.31
CA ILE A 137 0.67 -4.66 -17.67
C ILE A 137 -0.37 -4.20 -18.69
N GLY A 138 0.03 -3.32 -19.62
CA GLY A 138 -0.82 -2.78 -20.67
C GLY A 138 -1.02 -3.70 -21.87
N TYR A 139 -0.45 -4.91 -21.87
CA TYR A 139 -0.42 -5.83 -23.03
C TYR A 139 0.08 -5.13 -24.31
N GLN A 140 1.06 -4.24 -24.18
CA GLN A 140 1.59 -3.46 -25.27
C GLN A 140 2.80 -4.15 -25.91
N HIS A 141 2.88 -4.06 -27.23
CA HIS A 141 4.07 -4.45 -27.97
C HIS A 141 5.14 -3.38 -27.84
N ILE A 142 6.37 -3.80 -27.56
CA ILE A 142 7.53 -2.91 -27.47
C ILE A 142 8.56 -3.28 -28.52
N THR A 143 9.34 -2.28 -28.94
CA THR A 143 10.54 -2.48 -29.74
C THR A 143 11.74 -2.19 -28.86
N LEU A 144 12.66 -3.16 -28.74
CA LEU A 144 13.93 -2.93 -28.04
C LEU A 144 14.98 -2.47 -29.04
N LEU A 145 15.64 -1.35 -28.74
CA LEU A 145 16.79 -0.84 -29.47
C LEU A 145 18.02 -1.04 -28.60
N THR A 146 18.93 -1.89 -29.07
CA THR A 146 20.26 -2.08 -28.46
C THR A 146 21.31 -1.50 -29.39
N ALA A 147 22.51 -1.24 -28.89
CA ALA A 147 23.60 -0.63 -29.67
C ALA A 147 23.92 -1.39 -30.98
N GLU A 148 23.59 -2.68 -31.06
CA GLU A 148 23.89 -3.52 -32.22
C GLU A 148 22.65 -4.03 -32.97
N ARG A 149 21.44 -4.05 -32.35
CA ARG A 149 20.25 -4.70 -32.94
C ARG A 149 18.91 -4.09 -32.51
N ARG A 150 17.94 -4.14 -33.43
CA ARG A 150 16.52 -3.85 -33.19
C ARG A 150 15.74 -5.15 -33.07
N PHE A 151 14.99 -5.33 -31.97
CA PHE A 151 14.10 -6.47 -31.78
C PHE A 151 12.65 -6.05 -32.03
N HIS A 152 12.01 -6.72 -32.99
CA HIS A 152 10.61 -6.52 -33.40
C HIS A 152 9.66 -7.38 -32.55
N PRO A 153 8.37 -7.00 -32.48
CA PRO A 153 7.67 -6.84 -31.22
C PRO A 153 7.72 -8.10 -30.36
N LEU A 154 8.35 -7.96 -29.20
CA LEU A 154 8.41 -9.04 -28.22
C LEU A 154 7.08 -9.10 -27.47
N CYS A 155 6.46 -10.27 -27.47
CA CYS A 155 5.38 -10.55 -26.53
C CYS A 155 6.06 -10.97 -25.22
N LEU A 156 5.99 -10.10 -24.20
CA LEU A 156 6.46 -10.43 -22.87
C LEU A 156 5.34 -11.21 -22.18
N ILE A 157 5.45 -12.54 -22.19
CA ILE A 157 4.45 -13.45 -21.63
C ILE A 157 4.82 -13.71 -20.17
N ASN A 158 3.81 -13.70 -19.29
CA ASN A 158 3.90 -14.04 -17.88
C ASN A 158 3.87 -15.56 -17.68
#